data_AF-A0A916XDP5-F1
#
_entry.id   AF-A0A916XDP5-F1
#
_cell.length_a   1.000
_cell.length_b   1.000
_cell.length_c   1.000
_cell.angle_alpha   90.00
_cell.angle_beta   90.00
_cell.angle_gamma   90.00
#
_symmetry.space_group_name_H-M   'P 1'
#
loop_
_entity.id
_entity.type
_entity.pdbx_description
1 polymer ?
#
loop_
_entity_poly.entity_id
_entity_poly.type
_entity_poly.pdbx_seq_one_letter_code
_entity_poly.pdbx_strand_id
1 'polypeptide(L)'
;MSGRSADEQARVSAADDQVLSELIALNELYEATFGHVYLVFAHGRSAEELVAVLKRRMSNDTDVEWRNTRLELAKITEFRLRNLFGDERV
;
A
#
# COMPACT_ATOMS: atom_id res chain seq x y z
N MET A 1 11.05 -17.56 9.90
CA MET A 1 10.25 -17.02 8.77
C MET A 1 10.01 -15.54 8.99
N SER A 2 10.39 -14.73 8.00
CA SER A 2 10.00 -13.34 7.70
C SER A 2 10.07 -12.27 8.79
N GLY A 3 11.28 -11.73 9.03
CA GLY A 3 11.49 -10.45 9.74
C GLY A 3 11.46 -9.24 8.82
N ARG A 4 10.34 -9.03 8.08
CA ARG A 4 10.17 -7.85 7.20
C ARG A 4 8.80 -7.16 7.31
N SER A 5 7.89 -7.61 8.17
CA SER A 5 6.59 -6.95 8.38
C SER A 5 6.58 -5.91 9.51
N ALA A 6 7.44 -6.03 10.53
CA ALA A 6 7.39 -5.15 11.70
C ALA A 6 7.85 -3.71 11.39
N ASP A 7 8.92 -3.55 10.59
CA ASP A 7 9.45 -2.22 10.25
C ASP A 7 8.59 -1.46 9.23
N GLU A 8 7.88 -2.18 8.34
CA GLU A 8 6.88 -1.58 7.44
C GLU A 8 5.60 -1.17 8.21
N GLN A 9 5.27 -1.84 9.33
CA GLN A 9 4.13 -1.51 10.19
C GLN A 9 4.42 -0.40 11.20
N ALA A 10 5.67 -0.18 11.59
CA ALA A 10 6.04 0.82 12.59
C ALA A 10 5.75 2.28 12.16
N ARG A 11 5.73 2.57 10.86
CA ARG A 11 5.42 3.93 10.35
C ARG A 11 3.92 4.27 10.31
N VAL A 12 3.04 3.30 10.55
CA VAL A 12 1.59 3.50 10.64
C VAL A 12 1.15 3.88 12.07
N SER A 13 2.06 3.79 13.06
CA SER A 13 1.76 3.85 14.50
C SER A 13 1.40 5.23 15.08
N ALA A 14 1.15 6.25 14.25
CA ALA A 14 0.70 7.58 14.71
C ALA A 14 -0.42 8.17 13.83
N ALA A 15 -1.06 7.35 12.99
CA ALA A 15 -2.31 7.74 12.35
C ALA A 15 -3.41 7.81 13.42
N ASP A 16 -4.30 8.80 13.32
CA ASP A 16 -5.49 8.90 14.15
C ASP A 16 -6.25 7.56 14.09
N ASP A 17 -6.71 7.01 15.23
CA ASP A 17 -7.35 5.67 15.29
C ASP A 17 -8.51 5.55 14.29
N GLN A 18 -9.14 6.68 13.98
CA GLN A 18 -10.16 6.82 12.95
C GLN A 18 -9.64 6.53 11.52
N VAL A 19 -8.45 7.01 11.15
CA VAL A 19 -7.83 6.78 9.84
C VAL A 19 -7.47 5.31 9.67
N LEU A 20 -6.97 4.67 10.73
CA LEU A 20 -6.65 3.24 10.70
C LEU A 20 -7.92 2.38 10.55
N SER A 21 -8.97 2.71 11.30
CA SER A 21 -10.27 2.03 11.18
C SER A 21 -10.86 2.17 9.78
N GLU A 22 -10.78 3.37 9.19
CA GLU A 22 -11.23 3.62 7.82
C GLU A 22 -10.41 2.82 6.80
N LEU A 23 -9.08 2.77 6.96
CA LEU A 23 -8.21 1.99 6.09
C LEU A 23 -8.55 0.49 6.12
N ILE A 24 -8.87 -0.06 7.30
CA ILE A 24 -9.29 -1.47 7.46
C ILE A 24 -10.60 -1.70 6.69
N ALA A 25 -11.63 -0.89 6.93
CA ALA A 25 -12.92 -1.04 6.29
C ALA A 25 -12.83 -0.93 4.76
N LEU A 26 -12.01 -0.01 4.27
CA LEU A 26 -11.78 0.15 2.83
C LEU A 26 -11.00 -1.02 2.21
N ASN A 27 -10.07 -1.64 2.94
CA ASN A 27 -9.36 -2.83 2.45
C ASN A 27 -10.31 -4.02 2.27
N GLU A 28 -11.21 -4.23 3.22
CA GLU A 28 -12.23 -5.29 3.12
C GLU A 28 -13.16 -5.06 1.91
N LEU A 29 -13.63 -3.82 1.73
CA LEU A 29 -14.45 -3.45 0.60
C LEU A 29 -13.72 -3.60 -0.74
N TYR A 30 -12.43 -3.24 -0.77
CA TYR A 30 -11.59 -3.38 -1.93
C TYR A 30 -11.45 -4.84 -2.34
N GLU A 31 -11.15 -5.74 -1.39
CA GLU A 31 -11.02 -7.17 -1.68
C GLU A 31 -12.34 -7.76 -2.18
N ALA A 32 -13.47 -7.37 -1.59
CA ALA A 32 -14.79 -7.77 -2.05
C ALA A 32 -15.11 -7.27 -3.48
N THR A 33 -14.58 -6.11 -3.88
CA THR A 33 -14.84 -5.49 -5.18
C THR A 33 -13.93 -6.05 -6.29
N PHE A 34 -12.64 -6.19 -6.01
CA PHE A 34 -11.63 -6.53 -7.02
C PHE A 34 -11.13 -7.98 -6.94
N GLY A 35 -11.46 -8.70 -5.86
CA GLY A 35 -11.10 -10.11 -5.69
C GLY A 35 -9.62 -10.35 -5.36
N HIS A 36 -8.91 -9.31 -4.92
CA HIS A 36 -7.53 -9.41 -4.46
C HIS A 36 -7.22 -8.34 -3.41
N VAL A 37 -6.17 -8.57 -2.64
CA VAL A 37 -5.71 -7.61 -1.62
C VAL A 37 -5.31 -6.28 -2.24
N TYR A 38 -5.53 -5.19 -1.50
CA TYR A 38 -5.04 -3.88 -1.87
C TYR A 38 -3.51 -3.83 -1.76
N LEU A 39 -2.86 -3.34 -2.82
CA LEU A 39 -1.41 -3.18 -2.87
C LEU A 39 -1.04 -1.76 -3.30
N VAL A 40 -0.18 -1.12 -2.51
CA VAL A 40 0.34 0.22 -2.77
C VAL A 40 1.75 0.35 -2.21
N PHE A 41 2.63 1.02 -2.95
CA PHE A 41 3.94 1.41 -2.45
C PHE A 41 3.80 2.51 -1.40
N ALA A 42 3.99 2.15 -0.14
CA ALA A 42 3.72 3.03 1.01
C ALA A 42 4.91 3.89 1.45
N HIS A 43 6.11 3.68 0.89
CA HIS A 43 7.30 4.42 1.34
C HIS A 43 7.11 5.93 1.17
N GLY A 44 7.29 6.67 2.27
CA GLY A 44 7.17 8.13 2.29
C GLY A 44 5.73 8.66 2.29
N ARG A 45 4.71 7.80 2.42
CA ARG A 45 3.30 8.21 2.46
C ARG A 45 2.70 8.15 3.87
N SER A 46 1.82 9.10 4.18
CA SER A 46 1.00 9.08 5.41
C SER A 46 -0.18 8.12 5.28
N ALA A 47 -0.79 7.75 6.42
CA ALA A 47 -1.97 6.87 6.40
C ALA A 47 -3.17 7.53 5.69
N GLU A 48 -3.35 8.84 5.84
CA GLU A 48 -4.37 9.63 5.18
C GLU A 48 -4.18 9.62 3.66
N GLU A 49 -2.94 9.72 3.19
CA GLU A 49 -2.62 9.59 1.76
C GLU A 49 -2.95 8.19 1.23
N LEU A 50 -2.67 7.13 2.01
CA LEU A 50 -3.01 5.76 1.63
C LEU A 50 -4.53 5.56 1.54
N VAL A 51 -5.29 6.10 2.48
CA VAL A 51 -6.76 6.11 2.46
C VAL A 51 -7.29 6.88 1.26
N ALA A 52 -6.75 8.06 0.97
CA ALA A 52 -7.16 8.87 -0.18
C ALA A 52 -6.90 8.15 -1.52
N VAL A 53 -5.75 7.48 -1.65
CA VAL A 53 -5.42 6.67 -2.82
C VAL A 53 -6.39 5.49 -2.95
N LEU A 54 -6.68 4.79 -1.85
CA LEU A 54 -7.59 3.66 -1.83
C LEU A 54 -9.00 4.08 -2.27
N LYS A 55 -9.55 5.14 -1.67
CA LYS A 55 -10.86 5.72 -2.06
C LYS A 55 -10.93 6.06 -3.55
N ARG A 56 -9.88 6.67 -4.10
CA ARG A 56 -9.82 6.98 -5.54
C ARG A 56 -9.82 5.71 -6.41
N ARG A 57 -9.14 4.65 -5.98
CA ARG A 57 -9.02 3.39 -6.74
C ARG A 57 -10.31 2.57 -6.72
N MET A 58 -11.18 2.78 -5.73
CA MET A 58 -12.49 2.12 -5.67
C MET A 58 -13.40 2.42 -6.87
N SER A 59 -13.18 3.51 -7.62
CA SER A 59 -13.95 3.83 -8.83
C SER A 59 -13.31 3.32 -10.12
N ASN A 60 -12.21 2.57 -10.04
CA ASN A 60 -11.57 2.00 -11.23
C ASN A 60 -12.33 0.77 -11.73
N ASP A 61 -12.29 0.54 -13.04
CA ASP A 61 -12.62 -0.77 -13.59
C ASP A 61 -11.56 -1.80 -13.18
N THR A 62 -11.97 -3.06 -13.05
CA THR A 62 -11.10 -4.17 -12.61
C THR A 62 -9.81 -4.29 -13.43
N ASP A 63 -9.86 -4.09 -14.76
CA ASP A 63 -8.68 -4.15 -15.62
C ASP A 63 -7.67 -3.02 -15.37
N VAL A 64 -8.17 -1.82 -15.08
CA VAL A 64 -7.35 -0.67 -14.69
C VAL A 64 -6.71 -0.96 -13.34
N GLU A 65 -7.47 -1.56 -12.43
CA GLU A 65 -7.00 -1.83 -11.08
C GLU A 65 -5.92 -2.93 -11.03
N TRP A 66 -6.07 -3.98 -11.82
CA TRP A 66 -5.00 -4.97 -12.01
C TRP A 66 -3.72 -4.39 -12.59
N ARG A 67 -3.83 -3.36 -13.44
CA ARG A 67 -2.66 -2.64 -13.97
C ARG A 67 -1.99 -1.83 -12.87
N ASN A 68 -2.78 -1.10 -12.08
CA ASN A 68 -2.28 -0.33 -10.93
C ASN A 68 -1.55 -1.23 -9.93
N THR A 69 -2.15 -2.36 -9.55
CA THR A 69 -1.53 -3.33 -8.63
C THR A 69 -0.17 -3.81 -9.13
N ARG A 70 -0.04 -4.11 -10.44
CA ARG A 70 1.25 -4.49 -11.04
C ARG A 70 2.28 -3.37 -11.00
N LEU A 71 1.87 -2.13 -11.24
CA LEU A 71 2.76 -0.96 -11.14
C LEU A 71 3.23 -0.72 -9.70
N GLU A 72 2.34 -0.86 -8.72
CA GLU A 72 2.71 -0.73 -7.31
C GLU A 72 3.65 -1.86 -6.86
N LEU A 73 3.40 -3.10 -7.31
CA LEU A 73 4.33 -4.22 -7.07
C LEU A 73 5.71 -3.97 -7.67
N ALA A 74 5.78 -3.42 -8.89
CA ALA A 74 7.04 -3.08 -9.52
C ALA A 74 7.83 -2.04 -8.70
N LYS A 75 7.18 -0.99 -8.18
CA LYS A 75 7.79 0.01 -7.30
C LYS A 75 8.32 -0.61 -6.01
N ILE A 76 7.54 -1.49 -5.38
CA ILE A 76 7.96 -2.21 -4.17
C ILE A 76 9.20 -3.06 -4.45
N THR A 77 9.19 -3.82 -5.55
CA THR A 77 10.33 -4.66 -5.95
C THR A 77 11.56 -3.81 -6.24
N GLU A 78 11.42 -2.74 -7.01
CA GLU A 78 12.52 -1.83 -7.33
C GLU A 78 13.14 -1.23 -6.06
N PHE A 79 12.32 -0.70 -5.16
CA PHE A 79 12.78 -0.15 -3.89
C PHE A 79 13.53 -1.21 -3.05
N ARG A 80 13.00 -2.42 -2.96
CA ARG A 80 13.65 -3.54 -2.25
C ARG A 80 14.97 -3.95 -2.89
N LEU A 81 15.07 -3.94 -4.21
CA LEU A 81 16.31 -4.22 -4.92
C LEU A 81 17.36 -3.14 -4.66
N ARG A 82 17.00 -1.85 -4.75
CA ARG A 82 17.91 -0.73 -4.44
C ARG A 82 18.48 -0.83 -3.02
N ASN A 83 17.63 -1.13 -2.04
CA ASN A 83 18.06 -1.32 -0.65
C ASN A 83 18.96 -2.54 -0.46
N LEU A 84 18.83 -3.57 -1.29
CA LEU A 84 19.71 -4.73 -1.24
C LEU A 84 21.13 -4.40 -1.72
N PHE A 85 21.26 -3.46 -2.65
CA PHE A 85 22.55 -3.05 -3.24
C PHE A 85 23.15 -1.78 -2.59
N GLY A 86 22.52 -1.24 -1.53
CA GLY A 86 23.07 -0.11 -0.77
C GLY A 86 23.02 1.24 -1.49
N ASP A 87 22.18 1.39 -2.51
CA ASP A 87 22.01 2.66 -3.24
C ASP A 87 21.03 3.58 -2.47
N GLU A 88 21.41 3.97 -1.25
CA GLU A 88 20.67 4.93 -0.41
C GLU A 88 20.94 6.36 -0.85
N ARG A 89 20.41 6.75 -2.02
CA ARG A 89 20.23 8.18 -2.34
C ARG A 89 18.75 8.45 -2.57
N VAL A 90 18.11 8.84 -1.46
CA VAL A 90 16.80 9.49 -1.37
C VAL A 90 16.83 10.85 -2.04
#